data_AF-A0A7J3MVN1-F1
#
_entry.id   AF-A0A7J3MVN1-F1
#
_cell.length_a   1.000
_cell.length_b   1.000
_cell.length_c   1.000
_cell.angle_alpha   90.00
_cell.angle_beta   90.00
_cell.angle_gamma   90.00
#
_symmetry.space_group_name_H-M   'P 1'
#
loop_
_entity.id
_entity.type
_entity.pdbx_description
1 polymer ?
#
loop_
_entity_poly.entity_id
_entity_poly.type
_entity_poly.pdbx_seq_one_letter_code
_entity_poly.pdbx_strand_id
1 'polypeptide(L)'
;MSKRAHLFLIALIGFAESITHFGAITSADSIQYFNVTRFLLGIQINNWDPKLWITRPLIPALAIPLSLILGLPAAYGIINTIFVILSGILYYELAFKLTQSSRGSLIASIMLLTSFITISYGAASGKEAGGIFFQVLVTLIVLSSPKGLMKAALTGLISGIGGLAYETVYVSVAFGFFLFLFRKNYREAFIYLLASLIPQIIPPIIGGYNIIERYLVASILYAKSINMYDVFTWFDLGNRVSQFIVAISPLGTIALFIGFLLEKREEAMYIFYLMFITSLIAWFSWPPNTARITIVFFHSVFWLAGYGCKSLAELLARKPILKYLSEDTWIALLLITNILFNNWLAYRWYLNPSSYTKTWGPVEGLSIPSSEMLNYQL
;
A
#
# COMPACT_ATOMS: atom_id res chain seq x y z
N MET A 1 6.73 14.57 -22.50
CA MET A 1 5.71 15.26 -21.68
C MET A 1 6.39 16.03 -20.57
N SER A 2 5.81 17.15 -20.10
CA SER A 2 6.33 17.89 -18.95
C SER A 2 6.00 17.17 -17.64
N LYS A 3 6.76 17.43 -16.56
CA LYS A 3 6.47 16.89 -15.22
C LYS A 3 5.03 17.17 -14.79
N ARG A 4 4.50 18.37 -15.10
CA ARG A 4 3.11 18.74 -14.80
C ARG A 4 2.10 17.81 -15.49
N ALA A 5 2.34 17.49 -16.76
CA ALA A 5 1.47 16.58 -17.50
C ALA A 5 1.52 15.15 -16.93
N HIS A 6 2.69 14.69 -16.46
CA HIS A 6 2.81 13.40 -15.76
C HIS A 6 1.99 13.39 -14.46
N LEU A 7 2.14 14.41 -13.62
CA LEU A 7 1.41 14.50 -12.35
C LEU A 7 -0.11 14.59 -12.56
N PHE A 8 -0.55 15.34 -13.58
CA PHE A 8 -1.95 15.39 -13.97
C PHE A 8 -2.48 14.02 -14.40
N LEU A 9 -1.74 13.30 -15.25
CA LEU A 9 -2.13 11.95 -15.69
C LEU A 9 -2.20 10.96 -14.53
N ILE A 10 -1.24 11.02 -13.60
CA ILE A 10 -1.23 10.21 -12.37
C ILE A 10 -2.47 10.50 -11.52
N ALA A 11 -2.79 11.78 -11.32
CA ALA A 11 -3.98 12.16 -10.55
C ALA A 11 -5.27 11.70 -11.24
N LEU A 12 -5.36 11.84 -12.58
CA LEU A 12 -6.52 11.42 -13.35
C LEU A 12 -6.72 9.90 -13.28
N ILE A 13 -5.67 9.10 -13.47
CA ILE A 13 -5.74 7.64 -13.36
C ILE A 13 -6.07 7.24 -11.92
N GLY A 14 -5.41 7.81 -10.92
CA GLY A 14 -5.68 7.51 -9.52
C GLY A 14 -7.13 7.80 -9.13
N PHE A 15 -7.69 8.91 -9.63
CA PHE A 15 -9.10 9.25 -9.44
C PHE A 15 -10.04 8.27 -10.16
N ALA A 16 -9.76 7.95 -11.43
CA ALA A 16 -10.57 7.01 -12.22
C ALA A 16 -10.62 5.62 -11.56
N GLU A 17 -9.47 5.07 -11.17
CA GLU A 17 -9.42 3.79 -10.44
C GLU A 17 -10.12 3.88 -9.09
N SER A 18 -10.01 5.02 -8.38
CA SER A 18 -10.68 5.18 -7.07
C SER A 18 -12.20 5.19 -7.16
N ILE A 19 -12.78 5.74 -8.22
CA ILE A 19 -14.25 5.76 -8.40
C ILE A 19 -14.83 4.35 -8.44
N THR A 20 -14.10 3.40 -9.04
CA THR A 20 -14.60 2.04 -9.25
C THR A 20 -14.98 1.36 -7.93
N HIS A 21 -14.23 1.60 -6.85
CA HIS A 21 -14.40 0.94 -5.54
C HIS A 21 -14.60 1.92 -4.38
N PHE A 22 -15.09 3.13 -4.69
CA PHE A 22 -15.23 4.21 -3.73
C PHE A 22 -16.14 3.82 -2.55
N GLY A 23 -15.58 3.85 -1.33
CA GLY A 23 -16.32 3.58 -0.10
C GLY A 23 -16.82 2.14 0.04
N ALA A 24 -16.29 1.19 -0.76
CA ALA A 24 -16.68 -0.21 -0.69
C ALA A 24 -16.33 -0.82 0.68
N ILE A 25 -17.24 -1.57 1.28
CA ILE A 25 -17.01 -2.30 2.54
C ILE A 25 -16.47 -3.68 2.18
N THR A 26 -15.15 -3.80 2.16
CA THR A 26 -14.48 -4.97 1.54
C THR A 26 -14.14 -6.10 2.50
N SER A 27 -14.22 -5.87 3.81
CA SER A 27 -13.86 -6.88 4.80
C SER A 27 -14.44 -6.60 6.18
N ALA A 28 -14.37 -7.60 7.05
CA ALA A 28 -14.64 -7.42 8.48
C ALA A 28 -13.75 -6.33 9.11
N ASP A 29 -12.57 -6.04 8.54
CA ASP A 29 -11.72 -4.95 9.02
C ASP A 29 -12.41 -3.60 8.87
N SER A 30 -13.09 -3.33 7.74
CA SER A 30 -13.82 -2.06 7.52
C SER A 30 -14.78 -1.74 8.67
N ILE A 31 -15.50 -2.75 9.17
CA ILE A 31 -16.42 -2.62 10.30
C ILE A 31 -15.67 -2.27 11.60
N GLN A 32 -14.50 -2.87 11.83
CA GLN A 32 -13.66 -2.52 12.98
C GLN A 32 -13.18 -1.07 12.91
N TYR A 33 -12.81 -0.57 11.73
CA TYR A 33 -12.43 0.83 11.51
C TYR A 33 -13.60 1.78 11.78
N PHE A 34 -14.81 1.43 11.34
CA PHE A 34 -16.03 2.19 11.62
C PHE A 34 -16.34 2.27 13.12
N ASN A 35 -16.25 1.15 13.83
CA ASN A 35 -16.47 1.13 15.28
C ASN A 35 -15.43 1.98 16.02
N VAL A 36 -14.19 2.03 15.56
CA VAL A 36 -13.16 2.90 16.15
C VAL A 36 -13.47 4.36 15.91
N THR A 37 -13.94 4.73 14.72
CA THR A 37 -14.38 6.10 14.46
C THR A 37 -15.56 6.49 15.37
N ARG A 38 -16.56 5.61 15.52
CA ARG A 38 -17.70 5.80 16.45
C ARG A 38 -17.25 5.92 17.89
N PHE A 39 -16.24 5.15 18.30
CA PHE A 39 -15.64 5.24 19.63
C PHE A 39 -14.95 6.59 19.84
N LEU A 40 -14.13 7.05 18.88
CA LEU A 40 -13.48 8.36 18.95
C LEU A 40 -14.48 9.53 18.95
N LEU A 41 -15.65 9.34 18.34
CA LEU A 41 -16.79 10.27 18.39
C LEU A 41 -17.57 10.23 19.72
N GLY A 42 -17.32 9.24 20.59
CA GLY A 42 -18.06 9.06 21.84
C GLY A 42 -19.45 8.43 21.69
N ILE A 43 -19.76 7.80 20.54
CA ILE A 43 -21.10 7.23 20.25
C ILE A 43 -21.26 5.83 20.85
N GLN A 44 -20.19 5.02 20.93
CA GLN A 44 -20.23 3.63 21.41
C GLN A 44 -19.49 3.41 22.75
N ILE A 45 -19.70 4.28 23.73
CA ILE A 45 -18.97 4.22 25.02
C ILE A 45 -19.38 3.00 25.87
N ASN A 46 -20.64 2.55 25.78
CA ASN A 46 -21.19 1.55 26.70
C ASN A 46 -20.87 0.07 26.34
N ASN A 47 -20.37 -0.19 25.13
CA ASN A 47 -19.92 -1.52 24.68
C ASN A 47 -18.43 -1.46 24.33
N TRP A 48 -17.62 -0.96 25.28
CA TRP A 48 -16.17 -0.88 25.10
C TRP A 48 -15.59 -2.27 24.89
N ASP A 49 -15.24 -2.57 23.64
CA ASP A 49 -14.44 -3.74 23.30
C ASP A 49 -12.96 -3.28 23.26
N PRO A 50 -12.09 -3.78 24.16
CA PRO A 50 -10.64 -3.59 24.05
C PRO A 50 -10.08 -3.98 22.67
N LYS A 51 -10.85 -4.76 21.89
CA LYS A 51 -10.55 -5.07 20.49
C LYS A 51 -10.56 -3.83 19.58
N LEU A 52 -11.22 -2.72 19.93
CA LEU A 52 -11.23 -1.53 19.06
C LEU A 52 -9.84 -0.94 18.83
N TRP A 53 -8.95 -1.02 19.82
CA TRP A 53 -7.58 -0.54 19.65
C TRP A 53 -6.65 -1.49 18.85
N ILE A 54 -7.14 -2.58 18.22
CA ILE A 54 -6.29 -3.37 17.27
C ILE A 54 -6.00 -2.43 16.10
N THR A 55 -7.06 -1.71 15.73
CA THR A 55 -7.15 -0.83 14.59
C THR A 55 -6.21 0.34 14.77
N ARG A 56 -5.51 0.64 13.69
CA ARG A 56 -4.57 1.76 13.64
C ARG A 56 -5.38 3.06 13.62
N PRO A 57 -5.21 3.96 14.60
CA PRO A 57 -6.19 5.01 14.89
C PRO A 57 -6.14 6.20 13.93
N LEU A 58 -5.11 6.32 13.08
CA LEU A 58 -4.94 7.50 12.23
C LEU A 58 -6.05 7.64 11.20
N ILE A 59 -6.37 6.58 10.45
CA ILE A 59 -7.42 6.63 9.42
C ILE A 59 -8.80 6.89 10.06
N PRO A 60 -9.22 6.18 11.13
CA PRO A 60 -10.42 6.54 11.89
C PRO A 60 -10.46 8.00 12.34
N ALA A 61 -9.37 8.51 12.91
CA ALA A 61 -9.31 9.89 13.38
C ALA A 61 -9.48 10.90 12.23
N LEU A 62 -8.87 10.63 11.06
CA LEU A 62 -9.04 11.46 9.87
C LEU A 62 -10.47 11.40 9.31
N ALA A 63 -11.18 10.28 9.49
CA ALA A 63 -12.55 10.08 9.00
C ALA A 63 -13.61 10.84 9.80
N ILE A 64 -13.33 11.17 11.07
CA ILE A 64 -14.26 11.88 11.98
C ILE A 64 -14.96 13.07 11.33
N PRO A 65 -14.26 14.13 10.84
CA PRO A 65 -14.92 15.33 10.34
C PRO A 65 -15.84 15.06 9.15
N LEU A 66 -15.45 14.17 8.25
CA LEU A 66 -16.25 13.82 7.07
C LEU A 66 -17.41 12.89 7.42
N SER A 67 -17.23 12.01 8.40
CA SER A 67 -18.24 11.02 8.80
C SER A 67 -19.50 11.65 9.38
N LEU A 68 -19.36 12.82 10.03
CA LEU A 68 -20.48 13.58 10.59
C LEU A 68 -21.43 14.13 9.52
N ILE A 69 -20.97 14.29 8.27
CA ILE A 69 -21.73 14.91 7.18
C ILE A 69 -22.13 13.86 6.13
N LEU A 70 -21.22 12.94 5.80
CA LEU A 70 -21.35 12.03 4.65
C LEU A 70 -21.58 10.57 5.03
N GLY A 71 -21.51 10.24 6.33
CA GLY A 71 -21.46 8.87 6.82
C GLY A 71 -20.08 8.22 6.66
N LEU A 72 -19.87 7.10 7.36
CA LEU A 72 -18.56 6.44 7.45
C LEU A 72 -18.03 5.90 6.11
N PRO A 73 -18.81 5.20 5.27
CA PRO A 73 -18.28 4.65 4.02
C PRO A 73 -17.73 5.72 3.08
N ALA A 74 -18.49 6.80 2.88
CA ALA A 74 -18.09 7.92 2.03
C ALA A 74 -16.90 8.70 2.62
N ALA A 75 -16.89 8.92 3.95
CA ALA A 75 -15.76 9.57 4.62
C ALA A 75 -14.43 8.85 4.38
N TYR A 76 -14.42 7.52 4.56
CA TYR A 76 -13.23 6.72 4.26
C TYR A 76 -12.91 6.71 2.76
N GLY A 77 -13.92 6.59 1.89
CA GLY A 77 -13.73 6.62 0.44
C GLY A 77 -13.02 7.90 -0.03
N ILE A 78 -13.39 9.06 0.50
CA ILE A 78 -12.74 10.35 0.19
C ILE A 78 -11.29 10.35 0.66
N ILE A 79 -11.04 9.99 1.92
CA ILE A 79 -9.69 10.00 2.50
C ILE A 79 -8.76 9.05 1.75
N ASN A 80 -9.25 7.85 1.45
CA ASN A 80 -8.47 6.83 0.77
C ASN A 80 -8.24 7.20 -0.71
N THR A 81 -9.21 7.82 -1.38
CA THR A 81 -9.00 8.41 -2.74
C THR A 81 -7.89 9.45 -2.73
N ILE A 82 -7.88 10.35 -1.74
CA ILE A 82 -6.80 11.34 -1.57
C ILE A 82 -5.46 10.62 -1.38
N PHE A 83 -5.41 9.61 -0.50
CA PHE A 83 -4.18 8.85 -0.28
C PHE A 83 -3.71 8.06 -1.51
N VAL A 84 -4.60 7.48 -2.31
CA VAL A 84 -4.24 6.81 -3.58
C VAL A 84 -3.60 7.80 -4.54
N ILE A 85 -4.24 8.95 -4.79
CA ILE A 85 -3.72 9.98 -5.70
C ILE A 85 -2.35 10.48 -5.23
N LEU A 86 -2.23 10.83 -3.94
CA LEU A 86 -0.96 11.28 -3.37
C LEU A 86 0.10 10.18 -3.38
N SER A 87 -0.29 8.90 -3.21
CA SER A 87 0.63 7.77 -3.34
C SER A 87 1.25 7.72 -4.73
N GLY A 88 0.43 7.85 -5.79
CA GLY A 88 0.94 7.90 -7.16
C GLY A 88 1.90 9.06 -7.39
N ILE A 89 1.58 10.25 -6.87
CA ILE A 89 2.43 11.45 -7.00
C ILE A 89 3.76 11.26 -6.24
N LEU A 90 3.71 10.80 -4.99
CA LEU A 90 4.93 10.56 -4.21
C LEU A 90 5.76 9.42 -4.81
N TYR A 91 5.10 8.41 -5.38
CA TYR A 91 5.80 7.30 -6.03
C TYR A 91 6.53 7.76 -7.28
N TYR A 92 5.98 8.72 -8.02
CA TYR A 92 6.68 9.35 -9.14
C TYR A 92 7.99 9.98 -8.68
N GLU A 93 7.97 10.74 -7.57
CA GLU A 93 9.18 11.35 -7.01
C GLU A 93 10.17 10.30 -6.48
N LEU A 94 9.68 9.26 -5.80
CA LEU A 94 10.50 8.14 -5.34
C LEU A 94 11.18 7.43 -6.51
N ALA A 95 10.40 7.04 -7.52
CA ALA A 95 10.93 6.38 -8.70
C ALA A 95 11.86 7.30 -9.48
N PHE A 96 11.61 8.61 -9.53
CA PHE A 96 12.51 9.56 -10.20
C PHE A 96 13.85 9.66 -9.47
N LYS A 97 13.80 9.72 -8.14
CA LYS A 97 15.00 9.75 -7.31
C LYS A 97 15.89 8.52 -7.50
N LEU A 98 15.27 7.34 -7.61
CA LEU A 98 15.98 6.07 -7.78
C LEU A 98 16.44 5.85 -9.23
N THR A 99 15.56 6.11 -10.21
CA THR A 99 15.82 5.77 -11.62
C THR A 99 16.45 6.90 -12.42
N GLN A 100 16.31 8.15 -12.01
CA GLN A 100 16.63 9.37 -12.78
C GLN A 100 15.90 9.43 -14.15
N SER A 101 14.80 8.68 -14.29
CA SER A 101 14.04 8.56 -15.54
C SER A 101 12.62 9.06 -15.34
N SER A 102 12.32 10.28 -15.78
CA SER A 102 10.97 10.87 -15.67
C SER A 102 9.88 9.98 -16.29
N ARG A 103 10.21 9.30 -17.39
CA ARG A 103 9.31 8.36 -18.06
C ARG A 103 9.13 7.05 -17.27
N GLY A 104 10.22 6.48 -16.77
CA GLY A 104 10.17 5.30 -15.90
C GLY A 104 9.37 5.56 -14.62
N SER A 105 9.49 6.76 -14.05
CA SER A 105 8.72 7.20 -12.89
C SER A 105 7.22 7.29 -13.15
N LEU A 106 6.82 7.81 -14.32
CA LEU A 106 5.41 7.85 -14.72
C LEU A 106 4.85 6.43 -14.80
N ILE A 107 5.55 5.54 -15.51
CA ILE A 107 5.14 4.14 -15.69
C ILE A 107 5.03 3.44 -14.34
N ALA A 108 6.04 3.59 -13.47
CA ALA A 108 6.04 3.03 -12.12
C ALA A 108 4.82 3.48 -11.29
N SER A 109 4.47 4.76 -11.37
CA SER A 109 3.34 5.33 -10.64
C SER A 109 2.01 4.81 -11.18
N ILE A 110 1.87 4.69 -12.49
CA ILE A 110 0.68 4.10 -13.11
C ILE A 110 0.55 2.63 -12.71
N MET A 111 1.64 1.86 -12.74
CA MET A 111 1.63 0.44 -12.35
C MET A 111 1.26 0.25 -10.87
N LEU A 112 1.71 1.15 -9.98
CA LEU A 112 1.26 1.18 -8.59
C LEU A 112 -0.25 1.42 -8.52
N LEU A 113 -0.73 2.53 -9.09
CA LEU A 113 -2.13 2.95 -9.02
C LEU A 113 -3.10 1.92 -9.62
N THR A 114 -2.63 1.17 -10.61
CA THR A 114 -3.43 0.21 -11.38
C THR A 114 -3.14 -1.23 -10.99
N SER A 115 -2.40 -1.44 -9.88
CA SER A 115 -2.19 -2.78 -9.32
C SER A 115 -3.48 -3.33 -8.74
N PHE A 116 -3.65 -4.65 -8.76
CA PHE A 116 -4.82 -5.35 -8.23
C PHE A 116 -5.18 -4.90 -6.80
N ILE A 117 -4.19 -4.75 -5.92
CA ILE A 117 -4.41 -4.33 -4.53
C ILE A 117 -4.87 -2.87 -4.43
N THR A 118 -4.27 -1.97 -5.22
CA THR A 118 -4.67 -0.56 -5.19
C THR A 118 -6.07 -0.36 -5.76
N ILE A 119 -6.43 -1.08 -6.82
CA ILE A 119 -7.79 -1.04 -7.35
C ILE A 119 -8.78 -1.61 -6.34
N SER A 120 -8.51 -2.80 -5.81
CA SER A 120 -9.47 -3.53 -4.97
C SER A 120 -9.67 -2.89 -3.59
N TYR A 121 -8.63 -2.29 -3.02
CA TYR A 121 -8.63 -1.79 -1.63
C TYR A 121 -8.27 -0.30 -1.50
N GLY A 122 -7.81 0.35 -2.56
CA GLY A 122 -7.29 1.72 -2.49
C GLY A 122 -8.36 2.78 -2.26
N ALA A 123 -9.59 2.61 -2.74
CA ALA A 123 -10.69 3.54 -2.42
C ALA A 123 -11.78 2.92 -1.54
N ALA A 124 -11.61 1.65 -1.16
CA ALA A 124 -12.47 0.96 -0.22
C ALA A 124 -12.43 1.62 1.16
N SER A 125 -13.43 1.35 2.00
CA SER A 125 -13.49 1.80 3.39
C SER A 125 -12.54 1.01 4.30
N GLY A 126 -11.24 1.07 4.00
CA GLY A 126 -10.18 0.32 4.67
C GLY A 126 -8.98 1.20 5.06
N LYS A 127 -7.83 0.56 5.23
CA LYS A 127 -6.57 1.15 5.71
C LYS A 127 -5.44 1.15 4.68
N GLU A 128 -5.66 0.46 3.56
CA GLU A 128 -4.66 0.08 2.58
C GLU A 128 -4.06 1.30 1.91
N ALA A 129 -4.89 2.23 1.43
CA ALA A 129 -4.40 3.45 0.80
C ALA A 129 -3.56 4.31 1.73
N GLY A 130 -3.99 4.45 2.98
CA GLY A 130 -3.20 5.10 4.02
C GLY A 130 -1.84 4.44 4.19
N GLY A 131 -1.79 3.10 4.25
CA GLY A 131 -0.51 2.40 4.33
C GLY A 131 0.36 2.53 3.09
N ILE A 132 -0.19 2.45 1.87
CA ILE A 132 0.59 2.69 0.63
C ILE A 132 1.19 4.10 0.68
N PHE A 133 0.36 5.10 0.98
CA PHE A 133 0.79 6.49 1.05
C PHE A 133 1.93 6.68 2.05
N PHE A 134 1.75 6.24 3.29
CA PHE A 134 2.76 6.41 4.33
C PHE A 134 4.00 5.55 4.10
N GLN A 135 3.87 4.36 3.50
CA GLN A 135 5.00 3.52 3.13
C GLN A 135 5.91 4.25 2.11
N VAL A 136 5.31 4.84 1.08
CA VAL A 136 6.03 5.61 0.05
C VAL A 136 6.60 6.91 0.63
N LEU A 137 5.82 7.64 1.44
CA LEU A 137 6.26 8.88 2.10
C LEU A 137 7.47 8.62 3.00
N VAL A 138 7.40 7.63 3.89
CA VAL A 138 8.50 7.27 4.79
C VAL A 138 9.76 6.92 4.00
N THR A 139 9.61 6.08 2.97
CA THR A 139 10.72 5.73 2.09
C THR A 139 11.38 6.96 1.48
N LEU A 140 10.57 7.88 0.94
CA LEU A 140 11.06 9.09 0.29
C LEU A 140 11.75 10.04 1.28
N ILE A 141 11.19 10.23 2.49
CA ILE A 141 11.78 11.06 3.54
C ILE A 141 13.11 10.46 3.99
N VAL A 142 13.18 9.16 4.26
CA VAL A 142 14.43 8.51 4.71
C VAL A 142 15.52 8.60 3.63
N LEU A 143 15.19 8.35 2.36
CA LEU A 143 16.14 8.53 1.26
C LEU A 143 16.61 9.98 1.11
N SER A 144 15.83 10.95 1.58
CA SER A 144 16.11 12.39 1.51
C SER A 144 16.66 12.96 2.82
N SER A 145 16.69 12.17 3.89
CA SER A 145 16.98 12.66 5.23
C SER A 145 18.45 13.07 5.33
N PRO A 146 18.75 14.36 5.62
CA PRO A 146 20.11 14.78 5.88
C PRO A 146 20.62 14.18 7.20
N LYS A 147 21.95 14.21 7.40
CA LYS A 147 22.57 13.86 8.68
C LYS A 147 22.11 14.79 9.82
N GLY A 148 22.14 14.28 11.05
CA GLY A 148 21.82 15.03 12.26
C GLY A 148 20.71 14.41 13.11
N LEU A 149 20.91 14.39 14.43
CA LEU A 149 20.02 13.73 15.39
C LEU A 149 18.59 14.31 15.39
N MET A 150 18.44 15.63 15.30
CA MET A 150 17.12 16.27 15.26
C MET A 150 16.33 15.87 14.01
N LYS A 151 17.02 15.79 12.86
CA LYS A 151 16.40 15.35 11.60
C LYS A 151 16.03 13.88 11.66
N ALA A 152 16.88 13.03 12.22
CA ALA A 152 16.58 11.63 12.45
C ALA A 152 15.37 11.45 13.39
N ALA A 153 15.27 12.24 14.46
CA ALA A 153 14.14 12.23 15.37
C ALA A 153 12.84 12.66 14.67
N LEU A 154 12.86 13.76 13.91
CA LEU A 154 11.69 14.24 13.17
C LEU A 154 11.25 13.23 12.09
N THR A 155 12.20 12.70 11.31
CA THR A 155 11.95 11.64 10.33
C THR A 155 11.35 10.42 11.02
N GLY A 156 11.87 10.02 12.19
CA GLY A 156 11.36 8.93 13.00
C GLY A 156 9.92 9.17 13.47
N LEU A 157 9.63 10.35 14.02
CA LEU A 157 8.28 10.74 14.46
C LEU A 157 7.27 10.70 13.31
N ILE A 158 7.61 11.26 12.14
CA ILE A 158 6.74 11.23 10.96
C ILE A 158 6.48 9.79 10.52
N SER A 159 7.52 8.95 10.48
CA SER A 159 7.36 7.53 10.14
C SER A 159 6.53 6.77 11.17
N GLY A 160 6.71 7.09 12.45
CA GLY A 160 5.91 6.55 13.55
C GLY A 160 4.44 6.94 13.42
N ILE A 161 4.13 8.20 13.09
CA ILE A 161 2.75 8.63 12.80
C ILE A 161 2.19 7.84 11.62
N GLY A 162 2.98 7.65 10.55
CA GLY A 162 2.57 6.82 9.42
C GLY A 162 2.23 5.37 9.81
N GLY A 163 2.96 4.78 10.76
CA GLY A 163 2.63 3.45 11.31
C GLY A 163 1.27 3.38 12.02
N LEU A 164 0.71 4.52 12.43
CA LEU A 164 -0.66 4.62 12.97
C LEU A 164 -1.74 4.58 11.88
N ALA A 165 -1.38 4.58 10.59
CA ALA A 165 -2.30 4.30 9.49
C ALA A 165 -2.40 2.80 9.21
N TYR A 166 -1.25 2.13 9.06
CA TYR A 166 -1.19 0.72 8.70
C TYR A 166 0.16 0.13 9.14
N GLU A 167 0.14 -1.07 9.69
CA GLU A 167 1.33 -1.87 10.03
C GLU A 167 2.38 -2.05 8.92
N THR A 168 1.99 -2.05 7.65
CA THR A 168 2.91 -2.29 6.53
C THR A 168 3.91 -1.15 6.35
N VAL A 169 3.65 0.01 6.96
CA VAL A 169 4.57 1.15 7.03
C VAL A 169 5.81 0.80 7.85
N TYR A 170 5.74 -0.14 8.80
CA TYR A 170 6.91 -0.56 9.57
C TYR A 170 8.00 -1.21 8.72
N VAL A 171 7.65 -1.74 7.55
CA VAL A 171 8.62 -2.25 6.60
C VAL A 171 9.51 -1.11 6.10
N SER A 172 8.92 0.05 5.77
CA SER A 172 9.67 1.24 5.41
C SER A 172 10.38 1.88 6.61
N VAL A 173 9.83 1.74 7.82
CA VAL A 173 10.55 2.12 9.05
C VAL A 173 11.83 1.28 9.18
N ALA A 174 11.73 -0.04 9.08
CA ALA A 174 12.86 -0.96 9.15
C ALA A 174 13.88 -0.66 8.04
N PHE A 175 13.42 -0.44 6.80
CA PHE A 175 14.28 0.02 5.71
C PHE A 175 15.07 1.27 6.10
N GLY A 176 14.41 2.27 6.68
CA GLY A 176 15.09 3.50 7.08
C GLY A 176 16.14 3.31 8.17
N PHE A 177 15.84 2.44 9.16
CA PHE A 177 16.80 2.06 10.18
C PHE A 177 18.03 1.38 9.57
N PHE A 178 17.84 0.35 8.73
CA PHE A 178 18.93 -0.35 8.08
C PHE A 178 19.71 0.54 7.10
N LEU A 179 19.06 1.49 6.43
CA LEU A 179 19.75 2.46 5.57
C LEU A 179 20.68 3.37 6.38
N PHE A 180 20.26 3.84 7.56
CA PHE A 180 21.14 4.63 8.43
C PHE A 180 22.31 3.80 8.97
N LEU A 181 22.07 2.54 9.36
CA LEU A 181 23.14 1.61 9.77
C LEU A 181 24.14 1.38 8.63
N PHE A 182 23.65 1.10 7.43
CA PHE A 182 24.48 0.89 6.24
C PHE A 182 25.34 2.11 5.91
N ARG A 183 24.78 3.32 6.09
CA ARG A 183 25.50 4.59 5.96
C ARG A 183 26.42 4.92 7.16
N LYS A 184 26.58 3.98 8.10
CA LYS A 184 27.38 4.11 9.34
C LYS A 184 26.95 5.26 10.26
N ASN A 185 25.69 5.70 10.16
CA ASN A 185 25.10 6.75 11.00
C ASN A 185 24.37 6.10 12.19
N TYR A 186 25.10 5.39 13.05
CA TYR A 186 24.51 4.54 14.09
C TYR A 186 23.66 5.31 15.11
N ARG A 187 24.09 6.53 15.48
CA ARG A 187 23.35 7.37 16.45
C ARG A 187 22.03 7.83 15.85
N GLU A 188 22.04 8.30 14.60
CA GLU A 188 20.84 8.66 13.86
C GLU A 188 19.91 7.47 13.67
N ALA A 189 20.45 6.28 13.35
CA ALA A 189 19.65 5.06 13.23
C ALA A 189 18.87 4.76 14.53
N PHE A 190 19.56 4.83 15.67
CA PHE A 190 18.95 4.58 16.97
C PHE A 190 17.89 5.63 17.34
N ILE A 191 18.22 6.91 17.17
CA ILE A 191 17.27 8.01 17.44
C ILE A 191 16.05 7.94 16.52
N TYR A 192 16.25 7.65 15.24
CA TYR A 192 15.18 7.44 14.28
C TYR A 192 14.24 6.31 14.72
N LEU A 193 14.81 5.16 15.11
CA LEU A 193 14.02 4.02 15.56
C LEU A 193 13.24 4.36 16.83
N LEU A 194 13.89 4.91 17.86
CA LEU A 194 13.21 5.31 19.09
C LEU A 194 12.08 6.30 18.82
N ALA A 195 12.34 7.35 18.03
CA ALA A 195 11.36 8.34 17.68
C ALA A 195 10.16 7.74 16.91
N SER A 196 10.40 6.75 16.05
CA SER A 196 9.33 6.05 15.33
C SER A 196 8.44 5.16 16.22
N LEU A 197 8.96 4.70 17.35
CA LEU A 197 8.20 3.88 18.30
C LEU A 197 7.31 4.73 19.22
N ILE A 198 7.65 6.00 19.47
CA ILE A 198 6.88 6.88 20.36
C ILE A 198 5.39 6.94 19.97
N PRO A 199 5.01 7.27 18.71
CA PRO A 199 3.60 7.30 18.32
C PRO A 199 2.88 5.96 18.52
N GLN A 200 3.59 4.84 18.44
CA GLN A 200 3.02 3.50 18.51
C GLN A 200 2.73 3.02 19.92
N ILE A 201 3.45 3.56 20.89
CA ILE A 201 3.30 3.21 22.31
C ILE A 201 2.14 4.00 22.94
N ILE A 202 1.82 5.17 22.40
CA ILE A 202 0.78 6.06 22.95
C ILE A 202 -0.62 5.41 22.95
N PRO A 203 -1.16 4.85 21.84
CA PRO A 203 -2.49 4.25 21.87
C PRO A 203 -2.62 3.07 22.85
N PRO A 204 -1.66 2.12 22.93
CA PRO A 204 -1.62 1.09 23.98
C PRO A 204 -1.69 1.62 25.41
N ILE A 205 -0.93 2.68 25.71
CA ILE A 205 -0.94 3.31 27.04
C ILE A 205 -2.29 3.93 27.35
N ILE A 206 -2.85 4.72 26.42
CA ILE A 206 -4.14 5.39 26.59
C ILE A 206 -5.28 4.37 26.70
N GLY A 207 -5.25 3.34 25.85
CA GLY A 207 -6.27 2.31 25.79
C GLY A 207 -6.11 1.18 26.81
N GLY A 208 -5.04 1.18 27.61
CA GLY A 208 -4.78 0.17 28.64
C GLY A 208 -4.62 -1.26 28.11
N TYR A 209 -4.01 -1.45 26.93
CA TYR A 209 -3.84 -2.78 26.32
C TYR A 209 -2.38 -3.12 25.99
N ASN A 210 -2.06 -4.42 25.96
CA ASN A 210 -0.75 -4.91 25.58
C ASN A 210 -0.65 -5.17 24.08
N ILE A 211 0.18 -4.39 23.38
CA ILE A 211 0.37 -4.51 21.93
C ILE A 211 1.08 -5.81 21.53
N ILE A 212 2.01 -6.31 22.35
CA ILE A 212 2.81 -7.51 22.07
C ILE A 212 1.94 -8.76 22.18
N GLU A 213 1.23 -8.90 23.31
CA GLU A 213 0.30 -10.00 23.55
C GLU A 213 -0.68 -10.11 22.38
N ARG A 214 -1.20 -8.99 21.93
CA ARG A 214 -2.16 -8.95 20.83
C ARG A 214 -1.56 -9.35 19.48
N TYR A 215 -0.43 -8.78 19.07
CA TYR A 215 0.15 -9.10 17.76
C TYR A 215 0.58 -10.56 17.67
N LEU A 216 1.12 -11.11 18.76
CA LEU A 216 1.55 -12.51 18.81
C LEU A 216 0.36 -13.45 18.96
N VAL A 217 -0.54 -13.20 19.90
CA VAL A 217 -1.64 -14.13 20.21
C VAL A 217 -2.78 -14.01 19.19
N ALA A 218 -3.23 -12.79 18.85
CA ALA A 218 -4.39 -12.62 17.96
C ALA A 218 -4.11 -13.04 16.52
N SER A 219 -2.91 -12.77 15.99
CA SER A 219 -2.55 -13.19 14.62
C SER A 219 -2.45 -14.72 14.52
N ILE A 220 -1.90 -15.37 15.55
CA ILE A 220 -1.84 -16.83 15.65
C ILE A 220 -3.26 -17.41 15.77
N LEU A 221 -4.10 -16.86 16.64
CA LEU A 221 -5.49 -17.31 16.81
C LEU A 221 -6.31 -17.11 15.53
N TYR A 222 -6.14 -15.99 14.83
CA TYR A 222 -6.80 -15.74 13.54
C TYR A 222 -6.35 -16.74 12.50
N ALA A 223 -5.04 -16.95 12.33
CA ALA A 223 -4.51 -17.94 11.41
C ALA A 223 -5.05 -19.35 11.73
N LYS A 224 -5.19 -19.71 13.01
CA LYS A 224 -5.83 -20.97 13.43
C LYS A 224 -7.30 -21.03 13.02
N SER A 225 -8.05 -19.94 13.21
CA SER A 225 -9.49 -19.88 12.91
C SER A 225 -9.84 -20.09 11.44
N ILE A 226 -8.92 -19.77 10.53
CA ILE A 226 -9.07 -19.96 9.08
C ILE A 226 -8.30 -21.18 8.55
N ASN A 227 -7.81 -22.04 9.44
CA ASN A 227 -7.00 -23.22 9.10
C ASN A 227 -5.74 -22.90 8.28
N MET A 228 -5.15 -21.71 8.47
CA MET A 228 -3.90 -21.28 7.81
C MET A 228 -2.72 -21.18 8.79
N TYR A 229 -2.89 -21.61 10.05
CA TYR A 229 -1.79 -21.78 11.01
C TYR A 229 -1.16 -23.16 10.88
N ASP A 230 -0.76 -23.50 9.66
CA ASP A 230 0.04 -24.67 9.36
C ASP A 230 1.33 -24.19 8.68
N VAL A 231 2.48 -24.75 9.07
CA VAL A 231 3.79 -24.29 8.59
C VAL A 231 3.91 -24.51 7.09
N PHE A 232 3.36 -25.62 6.56
CA PHE A 232 3.38 -25.89 5.12
C PHE A 232 2.53 -24.88 4.36
N THR A 233 1.35 -24.52 4.88
CA THR A 233 0.49 -23.49 4.31
C THR A 233 1.09 -22.08 4.42
N TRP A 234 1.77 -21.79 5.53
CA TRP A 234 2.38 -20.48 5.80
C TRP A 234 3.63 -20.24 4.93
N PHE A 235 4.44 -21.27 4.70
CA PHE A 235 5.66 -21.20 3.90
C PHE A 235 5.51 -21.77 2.48
N ASP A 236 4.29 -22.03 2.00
CA ASP A 236 4.04 -22.47 0.62
C ASP A 236 4.56 -21.42 -0.37
N LEU A 237 5.73 -21.70 -0.93
CA LEU A 237 6.42 -20.83 -1.86
C LEU A 237 5.64 -20.66 -3.17
N GLY A 238 4.97 -21.73 -3.64
CA GLY A 238 4.18 -21.68 -4.86
C GLY A 238 3.00 -20.72 -4.72
N ASN A 239 2.25 -20.85 -3.62
CA ASN A 239 1.17 -19.92 -3.32
C ASN A 239 1.70 -18.49 -3.11
N ARG A 240 2.77 -18.29 -2.34
CA ARG A 240 3.40 -16.98 -2.13
C ARG A 240 3.79 -16.30 -3.45
N VAL A 241 4.48 -17.00 -4.33
CA VAL A 241 4.85 -16.48 -5.66
C VAL A 241 3.61 -16.15 -6.48
N SER A 242 2.58 -17.00 -6.47
CA SER A 242 1.31 -16.72 -7.14
C SER A 242 0.63 -15.46 -6.60
N GLN A 243 0.51 -15.31 -5.28
CA GLN A 243 -0.04 -14.11 -4.63
C GLN A 243 0.78 -12.86 -4.96
N PHE A 244 2.10 -12.97 -5.03
CA PHE A 244 2.98 -11.88 -5.44
C PHE A 244 2.72 -11.45 -6.89
N ILE A 245 2.65 -12.40 -7.81
CA ILE A 245 2.35 -12.15 -9.24
C ILE A 245 0.97 -11.53 -9.40
N VAL A 246 -0.04 -12.01 -8.65
CA VAL A 246 -1.39 -11.44 -8.70
C VAL A 246 -1.41 -9.99 -8.19
N ALA A 247 -0.75 -9.72 -7.06
CA ALA A 247 -0.74 -8.39 -6.46
C ALA A 247 0.04 -7.35 -7.29
N ILE A 248 1.18 -7.74 -7.87
CA ILE A 248 2.03 -6.87 -8.70
C ILE A 248 1.60 -6.84 -10.17
N SER A 249 0.80 -7.83 -10.60
CA SER A 249 0.50 -8.25 -11.98
C SER A 249 1.61 -9.08 -12.68
N PRO A 250 1.24 -9.92 -13.67
CA PRO A 250 2.20 -10.62 -14.53
C PRO A 250 3.14 -9.65 -15.27
N LEU A 251 2.60 -8.56 -15.85
CA LEU A 251 3.42 -7.55 -16.51
C LEU A 251 4.39 -6.90 -15.50
N GLY A 252 3.89 -6.54 -14.32
CA GLY A 252 4.69 -5.95 -13.25
C GLY A 252 5.84 -6.86 -12.82
N THR A 253 5.58 -8.16 -12.70
CA THR A 253 6.62 -9.15 -12.37
C THR A 253 7.66 -9.29 -13.47
N ILE A 254 7.24 -9.41 -14.74
CA ILE A 254 8.15 -9.51 -15.88
C ILE A 254 9.01 -8.23 -15.99
N ALA A 255 8.37 -7.08 -15.86
CA ALA A 255 9.04 -5.79 -15.92
C ALA A 255 9.99 -5.58 -14.74
N LEU A 256 9.64 -6.02 -13.52
CA LEU A 256 10.53 -6.02 -12.37
C LEU A 256 11.79 -6.84 -12.65
N PHE A 257 11.64 -8.04 -13.20
CA PHE A 257 12.78 -8.91 -13.53
C PHE A 257 13.68 -8.30 -14.61
N ILE A 258 13.09 -7.75 -15.68
CA ILE A 258 13.86 -7.02 -16.71
C ILE A 258 14.58 -5.82 -16.11
N GLY A 259 13.90 -5.03 -15.28
CA GLY A 259 14.48 -3.86 -14.62
C GLY A 259 15.67 -4.25 -13.74
N PHE A 260 15.51 -5.33 -12.95
CA PHE A 260 16.57 -5.89 -12.12
C PHE A 260 17.80 -6.30 -12.92
N LEU A 261 17.63 -6.96 -14.07
CA LEU A 261 18.75 -7.38 -14.92
C LEU A 261 19.45 -6.21 -15.64
N LEU A 262 18.73 -5.12 -15.91
CA LEU A 262 19.23 -4.00 -16.70
C LEU A 262 19.76 -2.84 -15.86
N GLU A 263 19.38 -2.72 -14.59
CA GLU A 263 19.91 -1.68 -13.71
C GLU A 263 21.35 -2.00 -13.32
N LYS A 264 22.27 -1.12 -13.71
CA LYS A 264 23.71 -1.29 -13.48
C LYS A 264 24.25 -0.41 -12.37
N ARG A 265 23.47 0.56 -11.88
CA ARG A 265 23.92 1.47 -10.84
C ARG A 265 23.91 0.76 -9.49
N GLU A 266 25.10 0.55 -8.97
CA GLU A 266 25.34 -0.18 -7.72
C GLU A 266 24.56 0.43 -6.54
N GLU A 267 24.55 1.76 -6.39
CA GLU A 267 23.82 2.45 -5.32
C GLU A 267 22.30 2.18 -5.37
N ALA A 268 21.71 2.25 -6.57
CA ALA A 268 20.28 1.99 -6.75
C ALA A 268 19.95 0.53 -6.40
N MET A 269 20.83 -0.41 -6.75
CA MET A 269 20.67 -1.83 -6.43
C MET A 269 20.85 -2.13 -4.94
N TYR A 270 21.78 -1.47 -4.25
CA TYR A 270 21.86 -1.60 -2.79
C TYR A 270 20.60 -1.11 -2.10
N ILE A 271 20.06 0.03 -2.54
CA ILE A 271 18.78 0.54 -2.02
C ILE A 271 17.67 -0.47 -2.32
N PHE A 272 17.59 -1.00 -3.55
CA PHE A 272 16.65 -2.06 -3.90
C PHE A 272 16.73 -3.24 -2.94
N TYR A 273 17.93 -3.79 -2.72
CA TYR A 273 18.13 -4.94 -1.84
C TYR A 273 17.68 -4.66 -0.41
N LEU A 274 18.01 -3.49 0.15
CA LEU A 274 17.58 -3.13 1.51
C LEU A 274 16.04 -3.03 1.61
N MET A 275 15.39 -2.39 0.64
CA MET A 275 13.92 -2.27 0.62
C MET A 275 13.25 -3.64 0.39
N PHE A 276 13.79 -4.44 -0.52
CA PHE A 276 13.23 -5.75 -0.86
C PHE A 276 13.41 -6.75 0.27
N ILE A 277 14.60 -6.85 0.89
CA ILE A 277 14.87 -7.77 2.00
C ILE A 277 13.99 -7.44 3.20
N THR A 278 13.84 -6.16 3.56
CA THR A 278 12.96 -5.77 4.67
C THR A 278 11.50 -6.14 4.37
N SER A 279 11.04 -5.96 3.13
CA SER A 279 9.73 -6.42 2.67
C SER A 279 9.58 -7.93 2.72
N LEU A 280 10.62 -8.67 2.31
CA LEU A 280 10.66 -10.12 2.29
C LEU A 280 10.54 -10.71 3.69
N ILE A 281 11.33 -10.20 4.64
CA ILE A 281 11.26 -10.60 6.05
C ILE A 281 9.84 -10.38 6.57
N ALA A 282 9.28 -9.18 6.39
CA ALA A 282 7.94 -8.87 6.85
C ALA A 282 6.87 -9.78 6.23
N TRP A 283 6.97 -10.06 4.93
CA TRP A 283 6.02 -10.91 4.22
C TRP A 283 6.05 -12.36 4.71
N PHE A 284 7.22 -12.91 5.02
CA PHE A 284 7.35 -14.25 5.61
C PHE A 284 6.94 -14.28 7.08
N SER A 285 7.15 -13.20 7.83
CA SER A 285 6.75 -13.10 9.24
C SER A 285 5.24 -12.90 9.46
N TRP A 286 4.45 -12.66 8.41
CA TRP A 286 3.02 -12.37 8.53
C TRP A 286 2.12 -13.57 8.15
N PRO A 287 1.46 -14.23 9.12
CA PRO A 287 0.37 -15.17 8.85
C PRO A 287 -0.99 -14.44 8.87
N PRO A 288 -1.96 -14.76 7.99
CA PRO A 288 -1.91 -15.70 6.86
C PRO A 288 -1.35 -15.10 5.56
N ASN A 289 -0.82 -15.93 4.66
CA ASN A 289 -0.34 -15.48 3.35
C ASN A 289 -1.49 -15.15 2.38
N THR A 290 -1.73 -13.86 2.13
CA THR A 290 -2.73 -13.37 1.16
C THR A 290 -2.10 -12.33 0.22
N ALA A 291 -2.63 -12.18 -1.01
CA ALA A 291 -2.17 -11.15 -1.96
C ALA A 291 -2.21 -9.73 -1.36
N ARG A 292 -3.14 -9.45 -0.45
CA ARG A 292 -3.22 -8.16 0.26
C ARG A 292 -1.93 -7.81 0.99
N ILE A 293 -1.25 -8.78 1.58
CA ILE A 293 -0.02 -8.53 2.33
C ILE A 293 1.14 -8.17 1.40
N THR A 294 1.09 -8.53 0.12
CA THR A 294 2.13 -8.14 -0.86
C THR A 294 2.28 -6.63 -1.00
N ILE A 295 1.32 -5.83 -0.50
CA ILE A 295 1.45 -4.38 -0.33
C ILE A 295 2.75 -3.97 0.39
N VAL A 296 3.33 -4.83 1.24
CA VAL A 296 4.63 -4.58 1.89
C VAL A 296 5.76 -4.33 0.88
N PHE A 297 5.65 -4.84 -0.35
CA PHE A 297 6.65 -4.66 -1.40
C PHE A 297 6.46 -3.39 -2.24
N PHE A 298 5.35 -2.66 -2.11
CA PHE A 298 4.99 -1.63 -3.09
C PHE A 298 6.03 -0.52 -3.20
N HIS A 299 6.58 -0.06 -2.07
CA HIS A 299 7.70 0.88 -2.07
C HIS A 299 8.96 0.37 -2.79
N SER A 300 9.21 -0.95 -2.83
CA SER A 300 10.46 -1.52 -3.34
C SER A 300 10.42 -1.97 -4.81
N VAL A 301 9.26 -2.35 -5.35
CA VAL A 301 9.18 -3.06 -6.64
C VAL A 301 8.80 -2.19 -7.84
N PHE A 302 7.83 -1.29 -7.71
CA PHE A 302 7.25 -0.64 -8.89
C PHE A 302 8.19 0.34 -9.60
N TRP A 303 9.16 0.96 -8.90
CA TRP A 303 10.12 1.85 -9.56
C TRP A 303 11.03 1.06 -10.53
N LEU A 304 11.46 -0.13 -10.12
CA LEU A 304 12.28 -1.02 -10.92
C LEU A 304 11.46 -1.68 -12.03
N ALA A 305 10.20 -2.04 -11.73
CA ALA A 305 9.25 -2.49 -12.73
C ALA A 305 8.96 -1.41 -13.79
N GLY A 306 8.79 -0.14 -13.40
CA GLY A 306 8.60 0.96 -14.33
C GLY A 306 9.80 1.17 -15.25
N TYR A 307 11.01 1.05 -14.70
CA TYR A 307 12.24 1.05 -15.50
C TYR A 307 12.28 -0.13 -16.49
N GLY A 308 12.04 -1.36 -16.03
CA GLY A 308 12.04 -2.53 -16.91
C GLY A 308 10.91 -2.56 -17.93
N CYS A 309 9.74 -1.99 -17.63
CA CYS A 309 8.63 -1.85 -18.58
C CYS A 309 8.99 -0.87 -19.70
N LYS A 310 9.65 0.26 -19.36
CA LYS A 310 10.22 1.17 -20.36
C LYS A 310 11.22 0.45 -21.26
N SER A 311 12.17 -0.29 -20.68
CA SER A 311 13.17 -1.04 -21.44
C SER A 311 12.55 -2.14 -22.30
N LEU A 312 11.51 -2.82 -21.82
CA LEU A 312 10.78 -3.82 -22.60
C LEU A 312 10.14 -3.18 -23.83
N ALA A 313 9.48 -2.03 -23.69
CA ALA A 313 8.90 -1.31 -24.82
C ALA A 313 9.96 -0.85 -25.83
N GLU A 314 11.10 -0.33 -25.36
CA GLU A 314 12.23 0.03 -26.22
C GLU A 314 12.77 -1.18 -27.00
N LEU A 315 12.84 -2.35 -26.36
CA LEU A 315 13.29 -3.59 -27.00
C LEU A 315 12.28 -4.08 -28.05
N LEU A 316 10.98 -4.05 -27.75
CA LEU A 316 9.92 -4.46 -28.67
C LEU A 316 9.89 -3.56 -29.91
N ALA A 317 10.00 -2.25 -29.74
CA ALA A 317 10.04 -1.28 -30.84
C ALA A 317 11.23 -1.48 -31.80
N ARG A 318 12.29 -2.19 -31.37
CA ARG A 318 13.46 -2.50 -32.21
C ARG A 318 13.38 -3.85 -32.91
N LYS A 319 12.41 -4.72 -32.59
CA LYS A 319 12.34 -6.06 -33.19
C LYS A 319 11.84 -5.97 -34.64
N PRO A 320 12.42 -6.75 -35.58
CA PRO A 320 12.10 -6.65 -37.02
C PRO A 320 10.61 -6.72 -37.37
N ILE A 321 9.85 -7.54 -36.62
CA ILE A 321 8.42 -7.79 -36.83
C ILE A 321 7.55 -6.78 -36.06
N LEU A 322 8.06 -6.19 -34.98
CA LEU A 322 7.30 -5.35 -34.04
C LEU A 322 7.63 -3.85 -34.14
N LYS A 323 8.60 -3.48 -34.98
CA LYS A 323 9.09 -2.11 -35.19
C LYS A 323 8.07 -1.13 -35.80
N TYR A 324 6.90 -1.62 -36.20
CA TYR A 324 5.83 -0.78 -36.76
C TYR A 324 5.19 0.14 -35.71
N LEU A 325 5.33 -0.20 -34.43
CA LEU A 325 4.83 0.61 -33.32
C LEU A 325 6.00 1.34 -32.66
N SER A 326 5.79 2.62 -32.34
CA SER A 326 6.75 3.40 -31.55
C SER A 326 6.87 2.87 -30.12
N GLU A 327 7.98 3.20 -29.44
CA GLU A 327 8.15 2.92 -28.00
C GLU A 327 6.97 3.45 -27.18
N ASP A 328 6.48 4.66 -27.49
CA ASP A 328 5.32 5.29 -26.85
C ASP A 328 4.06 4.46 -27.00
N THR A 329 3.84 3.91 -28.20
CA THR A 329 2.69 3.05 -28.47
C THR A 329 2.82 1.73 -27.71
N TRP A 330 4.01 1.14 -27.65
CA TRP A 330 4.25 -0.07 -26.87
C TRP A 330 4.02 0.15 -25.37
N ILE A 331 4.49 1.26 -24.80
CA ILE A 331 4.24 1.58 -23.38
C ILE A 331 2.74 1.74 -23.13
N ALA A 332 2.03 2.47 -23.99
CA ALA A 332 0.58 2.63 -23.85
C ALA A 332 -0.14 1.28 -23.90
N LEU A 333 0.20 0.41 -24.87
CA LEU A 333 -0.40 -0.93 -24.99
C LEU A 333 -0.12 -1.82 -23.78
N LEU A 334 1.12 -1.84 -23.30
CA LEU A 334 1.50 -2.61 -22.11
C LEU A 334 0.72 -2.12 -20.87
N LEU A 335 0.66 -0.80 -20.65
CA LEU A 335 -0.07 -0.22 -19.52
C LEU A 335 -1.58 -0.44 -19.61
N ILE A 336 -2.20 -0.22 -20.78
CA ILE A 336 -3.64 -0.48 -20.97
C ILE A 336 -3.96 -1.95 -20.72
N THR A 337 -3.15 -2.87 -21.26
CA THR A 337 -3.34 -4.31 -21.03
C THR A 337 -3.26 -4.64 -19.55
N ASN A 338 -2.28 -4.05 -18.83
CA ASN A 338 -2.14 -4.23 -17.39
C ASN A 338 -3.33 -3.69 -16.60
N ILE A 339 -3.80 -2.50 -16.94
CA ILE A 339 -4.97 -1.86 -16.32
C ILE A 339 -6.21 -2.73 -16.49
N LEU A 340 -6.49 -3.17 -17.72
CA LEU A 340 -7.63 -4.02 -18.02
C LEU A 340 -7.55 -5.36 -17.29
N PHE A 341 -6.37 -5.98 -17.26
CA PHE A 341 -6.17 -7.24 -16.56
C PHE A 341 -6.35 -7.11 -15.04
N ASN A 342 -5.78 -6.08 -14.41
CA ASN A 342 -5.92 -5.88 -12.96
C ASN A 342 -7.33 -5.47 -12.57
N ASN A 343 -8.03 -4.68 -13.39
CA ASN A 343 -9.45 -4.39 -13.21
C ASN A 343 -10.30 -5.67 -13.35
N TRP A 344 -10.01 -6.53 -14.32
CA TRP A 344 -10.67 -7.83 -14.44
C TRP A 344 -10.41 -8.73 -13.22
N LEU A 345 -9.17 -8.77 -12.70
CA LEU A 345 -8.85 -9.51 -11.48
C LEU A 345 -9.60 -8.96 -10.27
N ALA A 346 -9.63 -7.63 -10.10
CA ALA A 346 -10.39 -6.97 -9.04
C ALA A 346 -11.87 -7.35 -9.12
N TYR A 347 -12.48 -7.20 -10.30
CA TYR A 347 -13.87 -7.61 -10.54
C TYR A 347 -14.13 -9.08 -10.21
N ARG A 348 -13.26 -10.00 -10.65
CA ARG A 348 -13.37 -11.44 -10.36
C ARG A 348 -13.24 -11.74 -8.87
N TRP A 349 -12.38 -11.02 -8.16
CA TRP A 349 -12.24 -11.12 -6.71
C TRP A 349 -13.54 -10.73 -6.01
N TYR A 350 -14.24 -9.70 -6.46
CA TYR A 350 -15.54 -9.31 -5.89
C TYR A 350 -16.65 -10.33 -6.13
N LEU A 351 -16.68 -10.98 -7.29
CA LEU A 351 -17.73 -11.94 -7.62
C LEU A 351 -17.61 -13.28 -6.86
N ASN A 352 -16.47 -13.58 -6.24
CA ASN A 352 -16.27 -14.89 -5.62
C ASN A 352 -17.05 -15.00 -4.29
N PRO A 353 -18.00 -15.95 -4.14
CA PRO A 353 -18.83 -16.07 -2.94
C PRO A 353 -18.07 -16.36 -1.64
N SER A 354 -16.84 -16.88 -1.74
CA SER A 354 -15.98 -17.21 -0.60
C SER A 354 -15.13 -16.03 -0.12
N SER A 355 -15.03 -14.96 -0.91
CA SER A 355 -14.50 -13.68 -0.43
C SER A 355 -15.59 -12.94 0.33
N TYR A 356 -15.25 -12.44 1.52
CA TYR A 356 -16.08 -11.66 2.44
C TYR A 356 -16.65 -10.33 1.86
N THR A 357 -16.62 -10.16 0.54
CA THR A 357 -16.92 -8.96 -0.25
C THR A 357 -18.28 -9.03 -0.96
N LYS A 358 -19.02 -10.14 -0.85
CA LYS A 358 -20.22 -10.44 -1.64
C LYS A 358 -21.38 -9.45 -1.47
N THR A 359 -21.38 -8.63 -0.43
CA THR A 359 -22.49 -7.72 -0.15
C THR A 359 -22.37 -6.35 -0.82
N TRP A 360 -21.18 -5.91 -1.26
CA TRP A 360 -20.99 -4.52 -1.73
C TRP A 360 -19.77 -4.36 -2.67
N GLY A 361 -19.79 -5.06 -3.81
CA GLY A 361 -18.79 -4.91 -4.88
C GLY A 361 -18.97 -3.64 -5.72
N PRO A 362 -17.98 -3.30 -6.57
CA PRO A 362 -18.09 -2.18 -7.53
C PRO A 362 -19.30 -2.41 -8.46
N VAL A 363 -20.06 -1.34 -8.71
CA VAL A 363 -21.53 -1.32 -8.59
C VAL A 363 -22.31 -1.61 -9.88
N GLU A 364 -23.58 -2.04 -9.76
CA GLU A 364 -24.56 -1.70 -10.80
C GLU A 364 -24.96 -0.23 -10.65
N GLY A 365 -24.17 0.65 -11.29
CA GLY A 365 -24.42 2.11 -11.36
C GLY A 365 -23.35 3.07 -10.80
N LEU A 366 -22.20 2.58 -10.27
CA LEU A 366 -21.10 3.34 -9.63
C LEU A 366 -21.38 3.86 -8.18
N SER A 367 -21.03 3.01 -7.21
CA SER A 367 -20.61 3.33 -5.84
C SER A 367 -21.53 4.23 -4.99
N ILE A 368 -22.81 3.86 -4.77
CA ILE A 368 -23.71 4.52 -3.80
C ILE A 368 -24.44 3.47 -2.93
N PRO A 369 -24.70 3.76 -1.63
CA PRO A 369 -25.32 2.84 -0.69
C PRO A 369 -26.71 2.34 -1.06
N SER A 370 -26.98 1.04 -0.85
CA SER A 370 -28.34 0.51 -0.77
C SER A 370 -28.95 0.91 0.57
N SER A 371 -30.29 0.81 0.66
CA SER A 371 -31.09 1.13 1.84
C SER A 371 -30.63 0.47 3.15
N GLU A 372 -29.82 -0.59 3.10
CA GLU A 372 -29.24 -1.21 4.29
C GLU A 372 -28.18 -0.34 5.00
N MET A 373 -27.54 0.62 4.31
CA MET A 373 -26.60 1.55 4.95
C MET A 373 -27.27 2.61 5.83
N LEU A 374 -28.60 2.73 5.82
CA LEU A 374 -29.33 3.53 6.80
C LEU A 374 -29.06 3.06 8.24
N ASN A 375 -28.74 1.76 8.43
CA ASN A 375 -28.36 1.23 9.74
C ASN A 375 -26.91 1.57 10.16
N TYR A 376 -26.11 2.16 9.27
CA TYR A 376 -24.75 2.64 9.54
C TYR A 376 -24.65 4.17 9.50
N GLN A 377 -25.78 4.88 9.38
CA GLN A 377 -25.83 6.32 9.60
C GLN A 377 -25.80 6.59 11.10
N LEU A 378 -24.58 6.88 11.59
CA LEU A 378 -24.20 7.18 12.98
C LEU A 378 -24.48 6.07 13.97
#